data_AF-A0A9D7X7U0-F1
#
_entry.id   AF-A0A9D7X7U0-F1
#
_cell.length_a   1.000
_cell.length_b   1.000
_cell.length_c   1.000
_cell.angle_alpha   90.00
_cell.angle_beta   90.00
_cell.angle_gamma   90.00
#
_symmetry.space_group_name_H-M   'P 1'
#
loop_
_entity.id
_entity.type
_entity.pdbx_description
1 polymer ?
#
loop_
_entity_poly.entity_id
_entity_poly.type
_entity_poly.pdbx_seq_one_letter_code
_entity_poly.pdbx_strand_id
1 'polypeptide(L)' 'MSCQHIHFDGARDPERCKCQRAVLKAYAGLVKAGRPHQVALDAAKTVYRFHHPEDSKMDAGLTVERWVFAENFH' A
#
# COMPACT_ATOMS: atom_id res chain seq x y z
N MET A 1 7.53 32.21 -1.57
CA MET A 1 7.48 30.89 -0.91
C MET A 1 7.26 29.86 -2.01
N SER A 2 8.26 29.04 -2.33
CA SER A 2 8.09 27.97 -3.32
C SER A 2 7.58 26.72 -2.62
N CYS A 3 6.41 26.21 -3.02
CA CYS A 3 5.96 24.90 -2.58
C CYS A 3 7.03 23.86 -2.96
N GLN A 4 7.60 23.17 -1.96
CA GLN A 4 8.46 22.02 -2.22
C GLN A 4 7.64 20.94 -2.90
N HIS A 5 8.03 20.58 -4.12
CA HIS A 5 7.48 19.43 -4.82
C HIS A 5 7.99 18.16 -4.13
N ILE A 6 7.23 17.66 -3.17
CA ILE A 6 7.52 16.38 -2.54
C ILE A 6 7.20 15.29 -3.58
N HIS A 7 8.23 14.76 -4.23
CA HIS A 7 8.12 13.51 -4.99
C HIS A 7 7.83 12.38 -4.00
N PHE A 8 6.56 12.17 -3.69
CA PHE A 8 6.07 10.99 -2.98
C PHE A 8 5.69 9.92 -4.01
N ASP A 9 6.62 9.59 -4.91
CA ASP A 9 6.42 8.61 -5.99
C ASP A 9 6.88 7.20 -5.62
N GLY A 10 7.29 6.96 -4.38
CA GLY A 10 7.67 5.63 -3.88
C GLY A 10 6.62 4.57 -4.22
N ALA A 11 5.33 4.92 -4.19
CA ALA A 11 4.22 4.03 -4.57
C ALA A 11 4.21 3.57 -6.04
N ARG A 12 4.88 4.26 -6.96
CA ARG A 12 4.96 3.91 -8.39
C ARG A 12 6.37 3.59 -8.85
N ASP A 13 7.36 3.61 -7.95
CA ASP A 13 8.73 3.20 -8.25
C ASP A 13 8.78 1.66 -8.39
N PRO A 14 9.00 1.12 -9.60
CA PRO A 14 9.03 -0.33 -9.83
C PRO A 14 10.23 -1.02 -9.16
N GLU A 15 11.32 -0.31 -8.85
CA GLU A 15 12.46 -0.88 -8.13
C GLU A 15 12.20 -0.93 -6.62
N ARG A 16 11.52 0.09 -6.06
CA ARG A 16 11.12 0.14 -4.65
C ARG A 16 9.95 -0.79 -4.34
N CYS A 17 9.06 -1.06 -5.30
CA CYS A 17 7.74 -1.66 -5.04
C CYS A 17 7.52 -3.06 -5.64
N LYS A 18 8.55 -3.91 -5.65
CA LYS A 18 8.39 -5.35 -5.96
C LYS A 18 7.35 -6.04 -5.05
N CYS A 19 7.12 -5.50 -3.86
CA CYS A 19 6.12 -6.00 -2.90
C CYS A 19 4.66 -5.62 -3.25
N GLN A 20 4.41 -4.67 -4.15
CA GLN A 20 3.07 -4.14 -4.44
C GLN A 20 2.08 -5.25 -4.83
N ARG A 21 2.50 -6.16 -5.71
CA ARG A 21 1.67 -7.31 -6.11
C ARG A 21 1.32 -8.21 -4.93
N ALA A 22 2.24 -8.42 -3.98
CA ALA A 22 1.99 -9.23 -2.80
C ALA A 22 1.00 -8.53 -1.85
N VAL A 23 1.17 -7.22 -1.66
CA VAL A 23 0.27 -6.38 -0.85
C VAL A 23 -1.15 -6.39 -1.42
N LEU A 24 -1.32 -6.15 -2.71
CA LEU A 24 -2.62 -6.16 -3.39
C LEU A 24 -3.29 -7.53 -3.34
N LYS A 25 -2.52 -8.61 -3.53
CA LYS A 25 -3.03 -9.99 -3.41
C LYS A 25 -3.51 -10.31 -1.99
N ALA A 26 -2.78 -9.86 -0.96
CA ALA A 26 -3.20 -10.06 0.42
C ALA A 26 -4.52 -9.35 0.72
N TYR A 27 -4.66 -8.10 0.27
CA TYR A 27 -5.91 -7.35 0.39
C TYR A 27 -7.06 -8.05 -0.35
N ALA A 28 -6.91 -8.31 -1.65
CA ALA A 28 -7.95 -8.88 -2.49
C ALA A 28 -8.36 -10.29 -2.03
N GLY A 29 -7.42 -11.09 -1.55
CA GLY A 29 -7.70 -12.42 -1.00
C GLY A 29 -8.61 -12.38 0.23
N LEU A 30 -8.37 -11.44 1.15
CA LEU A 30 -9.19 -11.28 2.35
C LEU A 30 -10.56 -10.69 2.03
N VAL A 31 -10.65 -9.73 1.11
CA VAL A 31 -11.94 -9.19 0.63
C VAL A 31 -12.76 -10.30 -0.03
N LYS A 32 -12.14 -11.11 -0.92
CA LYS A 32 -12.80 -12.26 -1.57
C LYS A 32 -13.28 -13.30 -0.56
N ALA A 33 -12.59 -13.45 0.56
CA ALA A 33 -12.99 -14.31 1.68
C ALA A 33 -14.08 -13.69 2.59
N GLY A 34 -14.64 -12.53 2.24
CA GLY A 34 -15.70 -11.86 2.99
C GLY A 34 -15.22 -11.15 4.26
N ARG A 35 -13.91 -10.88 4.39
CA ARG A 35 -13.38 -10.12 5.54
C ARG A 35 -13.66 -8.63 5.37
N PRO A 36 -13.86 -7.88 6.48
CA PRO A 36 -14.02 -6.43 6.41
C PRO A 36 -12.82 -5.74 5.75
N HIS A 37 -13.07 -4.68 4.98
CA HIS A 37 -12.02 -3.93 4.27
C HIS A 37 -10.91 -3.43 5.20
N GLN A 38 -11.25 -3.01 6.43
CA GLN A 38 -10.25 -2.57 7.40
C GLN A 38 -9.28 -3.70 7.79
N VAL A 39 -9.78 -4.92 8.00
CA VAL A 39 -8.95 -6.11 8.29
C VAL A 39 -8.05 -6.45 7.10
N ALA A 40 -8.59 -6.34 5.87
CA ALA A 40 -7.82 -6.56 4.65
C ALA A 40 -6.70 -5.51 4.47
N LEU A 41 -6.98 -4.24 4.78
CA LEU A 41 -6.00 -3.15 4.76
C LEU A 41 -4.89 -3.37 5.78
N ASP A 42 -5.23 -3.77 7.01
CA ASP A 42 -4.23 -4.01 8.05
C ASP A 42 -3.28 -5.17 7.70
N ALA A 43 -3.80 -6.23 7.09
CA ALA A 43 -2.99 -7.32 6.57
C ALA A 43 -2.07 -6.85 5.43
N ALA A 44 -2.59 -6.05 4.49
CA ALA A 44 -1.82 -5.48 3.39
C ALA A 44 -0.70 -4.55 3.91
N LYS A 45 -0.98 -3.69 4.90
CA LYS A 45 0.01 -2.85 5.61
C LYS A 45 1.06 -3.68 6.32
N THR A 46 0.70 -4.84 6.86
CA THR A 46 1.64 -5.77 7.50
C THR A 46 2.61 -6.37 6.48
N VAL A 47 2.12 -6.82 5.33
CA VAL A 47 2.96 -7.31 4.22
C VAL A 47 3.90 -6.20 3.73
N TYR A 48 3.38 -4.97 3.57
CA TYR A 48 4.20 -3.83 3.18
C TYR A 48 5.35 -3.57 4.16
N ARG A 49 5.06 -3.46 5.45
CA ARG A 49 6.06 -3.14 6.48
C ARG A 49 7.06 -4.28 6.74
N PHE A 50 6.73 -5.52 6.35
CA PHE A 50 7.71 -6.60 6.35
C PHE A 50 8.82 -6.36 5.33
N HIS A 51 8.48 -5.78 4.17
CA HIS A 51 9.46 -5.42 3.13
C HIS A 51 10.09 -4.04 3.33
N HIS A 52 9.35 -3.11 3.94
CA HIS A 52 9.77 -1.73 4.22
C HIS A 52 9.70 -1.43 5.73
N PRO A 53 10.55 -2.06 6.55
CA PRO A 53 10.57 -1.81 8.00
C PRO A 53 11.02 -0.38 8.36
N GLU A 54 11.73 0.28 7.45
CA GLU A 54 12.20 1.67 7.56
C GLU A 54 11.08 2.70 7.43
N ASP A 55 9.99 2.36 6.74
CA ASP A 55 8.87 3.27 6.53
C ASP A 55 8.03 3.38 7.81
N SER A 56 7.58 4.61 8.09
CA SER A 56 6.70 4.86 9.22
C SER A 56 5.35 4.16 9.02
N LYS A 57 4.62 3.91 10.12
CA LYS A 57 3.27 3.34 10.04
C LYS A 57 2.31 4.21 9.21
N MET A 58 2.50 5.53 9.25
CA MET A 58 1.70 6.49 8.49
C MET A 58 2.00 6.38 7.00
N ASP A 59 3.28 6.37 6.61
CA ASP A 59 3.71 6.27 5.22
C ASP A 59 3.31 4.94 4.58
N ALA A 60 3.47 3.85 5.34
CA ALA A 60 2.98 2.53 4.94
C ALA A 60 1.46 2.54 4.73
N GLY A 61 0.71 3.17 5.64
CA GLY A 61 -0.74 3.29 5.53
C GLY A 61 -1.17 4.01 4.26
N LEU A 62 -0.61 5.19 4.02
CA LEU A 62 -0.90 6.02 2.84
C LEU A 62 -0.53 5.30 1.54
N THR A 63 0.61 4.61 1.51
CA THR A 63 1.08 3.89 0.31
C THR A 63 0.16 2.73 -0.03
N VAL A 64 -0.15 1.87 0.94
CA VAL A 64 -1.05 0.72 0.72
C VAL A 64 -2.45 1.18 0.32
N GLU A 65 -3.00 2.20 0.98
CA GLU A 65 -4.31 2.75 0.65
C GLU A 65 -4.34 3.27 -0.78
N ARG A 66 -3.33 4.04 -1.21
CA ARG A 66 -3.23 4.52 -2.59
C ARG A 66 -3.25 3.39 -3.62
N TRP A 67 -2.54 2.29 -3.38
CA TRP A 67 -2.55 1.15 -4.29
C TRP A 67 -3.92 0.48 -4.36
N VAL A 68 -4.50 0.19 -3.20
CA VAL A 68 -5.81 -0.47 -3.13
C VAL A 68 -6.88 0.37 -3.81
N PHE A 69 -6.91 1.67 -3.55
CA PHE A 69 -7.87 2.55 -4.19
C PHE A 69 -7.61 2.71 -5.68
N ALA A 70 -6.36 2.82 -6.12
CA ALA A 70 -6.04 2.90 -7.55
C ALA A 70 -6.56 1.66 -8.32
N GLU A 71 -6.38 0.45 -7.80
CA GLU A 71 -6.88 -0.78 -8.43
C GLU A 71 -8.41 -0.88 -8.46
N ASN A 72 -9.10 -0.29 -7.48
CA ASN A 72 -10.56 -0.36 -7.39
C ASN A 72 -11.28 0.63 -8.32
N PHE A 73 -10.57 1.56 -8.97
CA PHE A 73 -11.13 2.54 -9.91
C PHE A 73 -10.87 2.17 -11.39
N HIS A 74 -10.49 0.93 -11.68
CA HIS A 74 -10.30 0.39 -13.03
C HIS A 74 -11.41 -0.59 -13.44
#